data_AF-A0A7K1LER0-F1
#
_entry.id   AF-A0A7K1LER0-F1
#
_cell.length_a   1.000
_cell.length_b   1.000
_cell.length_c   1.000
_cell.angle_alpha   90.00
_cell.angle_beta   90.00
_cell.angle_gamma   90.00
#
_symmetry.space_group_name_H-M   'P 1'
#
loop_
_entity.id
_entity.type
_entity.pdbx_description
1 polymer ?
#
loop_
_entity_poly.entity_id
_entity_poly.type
_entity_poly.pdbx_seq_one_letter_code
_entity_poly.pdbx_strand_id
1 'polypeptide(L)'
;MTSDGAVRASSNPDVRPLLAAYRAAVVPAAVDFLERRISADELRERWREHYFGAFRDYDRAVERAWREASGSDGRMESGGPEADPGHAVPLAHFPVSNAHNNIDRLVEVLAIELGGRTIAETRMRERGIDLAHIIDRLDALMASLAG
;
A
#
# COMPACT_ATOMS: atom_id res chain seq x y z
N MET A 1 -33.92 21.91 -18.43
CA MET A 1 -32.76 21.96 -19.34
C MET A 1 -31.77 20.91 -18.88
N THR A 2 -31.41 20.04 -19.80
CA THR A 2 -30.63 18.81 -19.67
C THR A 2 -29.18 19.05 -19.24
N SER A 3 -28.62 18.03 -18.59
CA SER A 3 -27.22 17.88 -18.17
C SER A 3 -26.22 18.02 -19.33
N ASP A 4 -25.05 18.57 -19.01
CA ASP A 4 -23.74 18.26 -19.61
C ASP A 4 -22.70 18.94 -18.71
N GLY A 5 -21.62 18.35 -18.23
CA GLY A 5 -21.04 17.03 -18.44
C GLY A 5 -19.77 17.06 -17.60
N ALA A 6 -19.91 17.00 -16.27
CA ALA A 6 -18.76 16.74 -15.43
C ALA A 6 -18.38 15.30 -15.71
N VAL A 7 -17.26 15.10 -16.41
CA VAL A 7 -16.60 13.81 -16.52
C VAL A 7 -16.42 13.32 -15.09
N ARG A 8 -17.33 12.45 -14.62
CA ARG A 8 -17.12 11.65 -13.42
C ARG A 8 -15.92 10.79 -13.79
N ALA A 9 -14.73 11.26 -13.45
CA ALA A 9 -13.54 10.44 -13.48
C ALA A 9 -13.93 9.14 -12.78
N SER A 10 -13.77 8.02 -13.51
CA SER A 10 -14.06 6.69 -13.01
C SER A 10 -13.61 6.58 -11.56
N SER A 11 -14.54 6.37 -10.63
CA SER A 11 -14.23 6.22 -9.20
C SER A 11 -13.55 4.90 -8.89
N ASN A 12 -13.28 4.06 -9.90
CA ASN A 12 -12.50 2.85 -9.72
C ASN A 12 -11.04 3.19 -9.45
N PRO A 13 -10.46 2.65 -8.36
CA PRO A 13 -9.03 2.75 -8.10
C PRO A 13 -8.22 2.15 -9.26
N ASP A 14 -7.18 2.84 -9.69
CA ASP A 14 -6.21 2.33 -10.66
C ASP A 14 -4.88 2.03 -9.95
N VAL A 15 -4.51 0.75 -9.92
CA VAL A 15 -3.29 0.29 -9.25
C VAL A 15 -2.03 0.46 -10.11
N ARG A 16 -2.17 0.68 -11.42
CA ARG A 16 -1.02 0.66 -12.37
C ARG A 16 0.03 1.73 -12.04
N PRO A 17 -0.33 3.00 -11.75
CA PRO A 17 0.66 4.00 -11.36
C PRO A 17 1.36 3.64 -10.04
N LEU A 18 0.61 3.09 -9.09
CA LEU A 18 1.17 2.64 -7.81
C LEU A 18 2.17 1.49 -7.99
N LEU A 19 1.81 0.48 -8.80
CA LEU A 19 2.68 -0.65 -9.10
C LEU A 19 3.97 -0.21 -9.79
N ALA A 20 3.89 0.72 -10.74
CA ALA A 20 5.06 1.28 -11.40
C ALA A 20 5.99 2.01 -10.42
N ALA A 21 5.44 2.88 -9.56
CA ALA A 21 6.19 3.58 -8.52
C ALA A 21 6.83 2.60 -7.51
N TYR A 22 6.07 1.60 -7.09
CA TYR A 22 6.51 0.56 -6.16
C TYR A 22 7.71 -0.22 -6.71
N ARG A 23 7.63 -0.68 -7.96
CA ARG A 23 8.74 -1.39 -8.63
C ARG A 23 9.96 -0.51 -8.87
N ALA A 24 9.76 0.78 -9.10
CA ALA A 24 10.85 1.72 -9.35
C ALA A 24 11.61 2.11 -8.07
N ALA A 25 10.92 2.25 -6.93
CA ALA A 25 11.50 2.80 -5.71
C ALA A 25 11.58 1.79 -4.56
N VAL A 26 10.50 1.09 -4.27
CA VAL A 26 10.38 0.24 -3.07
C VAL A 26 11.12 -1.08 -3.25
N VAL A 27 10.90 -1.79 -4.36
CA VAL A 27 11.54 -3.09 -4.60
C VAL A 27 13.08 -2.99 -4.55
N PRO A 28 13.72 -2.02 -5.24
CA PRO A 28 15.17 -1.85 -5.13
C PRO A 28 15.64 -1.50 -3.72
N ALA A 29 14.92 -0.64 -3.00
CA ALA A 29 15.27 -0.28 -1.62
C ALA A 29 15.18 -1.48 -0.67
N ALA A 30 14.15 -2.33 -0.81
CA ALA A 30 14.03 -3.56 -0.04
C ALA A 30 15.18 -4.53 -0.34
N VAL A 31 15.54 -4.71 -1.61
CA VAL A 31 16.70 -5.53 -2.01
C VAL A 31 18.00 -4.97 -1.42
N ASP A 32 18.26 -3.67 -1.57
CA ASP A 32 19.43 -3.01 -1.01
C ASP A 32 19.52 -3.25 0.51
N PHE A 33 18.41 -3.15 1.23
CA PHE A 33 18.38 -3.36 2.67
C PHE A 33 18.63 -4.83 3.06
N LEU A 34 17.99 -5.77 2.37
CA LEU A 34 18.15 -7.22 2.60
C LEU A 34 19.57 -7.70 2.29
N GLU A 35 20.22 -7.07 1.31
CA GLU A 35 21.63 -7.29 0.96
C GLU A 35 22.61 -6.50 1.85
N ARG A 36 22.10 -5.81 2.87
CA ARG A 36 22.88 -5.05 3.87
C ARG A 36 23.65 -3.87 3.27
N ARG A 37 23.16 -3.32 2.14
CA ARG A 37 23.76 -2.18 1.44
C ARG A 37 23.30 -0.83 1.98
N ILE A 38 22.10 -0.77 2.55
CA ILE A 38 21.54 0.44 3.18
C ILE A 38 21.13 0.18 4.64
N SER A 39 21.02 1.27 5.39
CA SER A 39 20.55 1.26 6.78
C SER A 39 19.01 1.16 6.89
N ALA A 40 18.50 0.88 8.08
CA ALA A 40 17.05 0.90 8.32
C ALA A 40 16.46 2.32 8.23
N ASP A 41 17.21 3.35 8.65
CA ASP A 41 16.79 4.75 8.47
C ASP A 41 16.69 5.14 6.98
N GLU A 42 17.64 4.68 6.15
CA GLU A 42 17.60 4.93 4.71
C GLU A 42 16.46 4.16 4.02
N LEU A 43 16.21 2.90 4.43
CA LEU A 43 15.02 2.17 3.98
C LEU A 43 13.74 2.95 4.33
N ARG A 44 13.64 3.47 5.55
CA ARG A 44 12.50 4.26 6.01
C ARG A 44 12.31 5.54 5.20
N GLU A 45 13.37 6.26 4.89
CA GLU A 45 13.29 7.47 4.08
C GLU A 45 12.72 7.17 2.69
N ARG A 46 13.30 6.20 1.98
CA ARG A 46 12.83 5.78 0.66
C ARG A 46 11.39 5.25 0.70
N TRP A 47 11.02 4.51 1.74
CA TRP A 47 9.65 4.05 1.95
C TRP A 47 8.68 5.20 2.19
N ARG A 48 9.03 6.18 3.01
CA ARG A 48 8.16 7.33 3.34
C ARG A 48 7.80 8.16 2.12
N GLU A 49 8.75 8.37 1.21
CA GLU A 49 8.49 9.08 -0.06
C GLU A 49 7.41 8.37 -0.88
N HIS A 50 7.51 7.04 -1.02
CA HIS A 50 6.47 6.22 -1.67
C HIS A 50 5.15 6.27 -0.92
N TYR A 51 5.19 6.08 0.40
CA TYR A 51 4.02 5.95 1.26
C TYR A 51 3.17 7.21 1.31
N PHE A 52 3.81 8.37 1.51
CA PHE A 52 3.12 9.67 1.53
C PHE A 52 2.90 10.28 0.14
N GLY A 53 3.53 9.72 -0.90
CA GLY A 53 3.33 10.06 -2.30
C GLY A 53 2.33 9.12 -2.99
N ALA A 54 2.82 8.29 -3.90
CA ALA A 54 2.01 7.47 -4.80
C ALA A 54 0.98 6.57 -4.08
N PHE A 55 1.38 5.97 -2.95
CA PHE A 55 0.45 5.15 -2.16
C PHE A 55 -0.69 5.99 -1.56
N ARG A 56 -0.39 7.16 -0.99
CA ARG A 56 -1.42 8.01 -0.37
C ARG A 56 -2.51 8.44 -1.36
N ASP A 57 -2.14 8.71 -2.59
CA ASP A 57 -3.10 9.09 -3.64
C ASP A 57 -3.97 7.91 -4.05
N TYR A 58 -3.39 6.73 -4.19
CA TYR A 58 -4.12 5.48 -4.43
C TYR A 58 -5.08 5.15 -3.28
N ASP A 59 -4.61 5.21 -2.03
CA ASP A 59 -5.40 4.87 -0.84
C ASP A 59 -6.64 5.78 -0.71
N ARG A 60 -6.48 7.07 -0.99
CA ARG A 60 -7.60 8.02 -1.06
C ARG A 60 -8.59 7.68 -2.18
N ALA A 61 -8.13 7.14 -3.31
CA ALA A 61 -9.02 6.69 -4.38
C ALA A 61 -9.84 5.48 -3.95
N VAL A 62 -9.22 4.50 -3.27
CA VAL A 62 -9.89 3.36 -2.66
C VAL A 62 -10.93 3.79 -1.62
N GLU A 63 -10.58 4.73 -0.74
CA GLU A 63 -11.49 5.29 0.26
C GLU A 63 -12.70 5.99 -0.38
N ARG A 64 -12.48 6.78 -1.44
CA ARG A 64 -13.58 7.41 -2.19
C ARG A 64 -14.49 6.37 -2.85
N ALA A 65 -13.91 5.37 -3.51
CA ALA A 65 -14.66 4.28 -4.15
C ALA A 65 -15.53 3.54 -3.13
N TRP A 66 -14.98 3.27 -1.94
CA TRP A 66 -15.74 2.66 -0.84
C TRP A 66 -16.92 3.52 -0.40
N ARG A 67 -16.69 4.82 -0.11
CA ARG A 67 -17.76 5.73 0.32
C ARG A 67 -18.87 5.88 -0.73
N GLU A 68 -18.50 5.93 -2.01
CA GLU A 68 -19.46 6.00 -3.10
C GLU A 68 -20.30 4.74 -3.22
N ALA A 69 -19.70 3.56 -3.03
CA ALA A 69 -20.40 2.28 -3.14
C ALA A 69 -21.28 1.97 -1.92
N SER A 70 -20.77 2.22 -0.72
CA SER A 70 -21.46 1.91 0.55
C SER A 70 -22.42 3.00 1.02
N GLY A 71 -22.29 4.23 0.51
CA GLY A 71 -22.94 5.40 1.09
C GLY A 71 -22.34 5.83 2.44
N SER A 72 -21.21 5.24 2.84
CA SER A 72 -20.52 5.54 4.10
C SER A 72 -20.10 7.00 4.20
N ASP A 73 -20.37 7.62 5.34
CA ASP A 73 -19.79 8.92 5.70
C ASP A 73 -18.38 8.80 6.33
N GLY A 74 -17.87 7.56 6.45
CA GLY A 74 -16.59 7.23 7.07
C GLY A 74 -16.64 7.06 8.59
N ARG A 75 -17.81 7.08 9.22
CA ARG A 75 -17.99 6.71 10.63
C ARG A 75 -18.15 5.20 10.78
N MET A 76 -18.02 4.70 12.01
CA MET A 76 -18.33 3.31 12.31
C MET A 76 -19.81 3.05 12.01
N GLU A 77 -20.05 2.17 11.04
CA GLU A 77 -21.38 1.71 10.68
C GLU A 77 -21.85 0.63 11.66
N SER A 78 -23.16 0.61 11.92
CA SER A 78 -23.80 -0.39 12.75
C SER A 78 -24.42 -1.48 11.87
N GLY A 79 -24.04 -2.73 12.06
CA GLY A 79 -24.54 -3.87 11.29
C GLY A 79 -23.41 -4.71 10.69
N GLY A 80 -23.78 -5.85 10.11
CA GLY A 80 -22.85 -6.64 9.29
C GLY A 80 -22.78 -6.08 7.87
N PRO A 81 -21.67 -6.28 7.15
CA PRO A 81 -21.59 -5.88 5.75
C PRO A 81 -22.63 -6.65 4.93
N GLU A 82 -23.46 -5.96 4.16
CA GLU A 82 -24.30 -6.59 3.15
C GLU A 82 -23.43 -6.99 1.95
N ALA A 83 -23.67 -8.18 1.41
CA ALA A 83 -22.98 -8.69 0.24
C ALA A 83 -23.52 -8.00 -1.04
N ASP A 84 -23.24 -6.71 -1.18
CA ASP A 84 -23.59 -5.91 -2.36
C ASP A 84 -22.51 -6.07 -3.45
N PRO A 85 -22.87 -6.49 -4.68
CA PRO A 85 -21.95 -6.51 -5.83
C PRO A 85 -21.26 -5.17 -6.10
N GLY A 86 -21.86 -4.03 -5.73
CA GLY A 86 -21.28 -2.70 -5.82
C GLY A 86 -20.01 -2.53 -4.98
N HIS A 87 -19.84 -3.32 -3.91
CA HIS A 87 -18.65 -3.32 -3.07
C HIS A 87 -17.47 -4.12 -3.66
N ALA A 88 -17.70 -4.93 -4.70
CA ALA A 88 -16.71 -5.90 -5.17
C ALA A 88 -15.39 -5.25 -5.58
N VAL A 89 -15.44 -4.13 -6.30
CA VAL A 89 -14.25 -3.41 -6.76
C VAL A 89 -13.46 -2.84 -5.58
N PRO A 90 -14.00 -1.93 -4.73
CA PRO A 90 -13.21 -1.39 -3.61
C PRO A 90 -12.68 -2.49 -2.66
N LEU A 91 -13.47 -3.55 -2.42
CA LEU A 91 -13.03 -4.68 -1.59
C LEU A 91 -11.85 -5.44 -2.20
N ALA A 92 -11.76 -5.57 -3.53
CA ALA A 92 -10.61 -6.17 -4.20
C ALA A 92 -9.31 -5.36 -3.99
N HIS A 93 -9.43 -4.04 -3.77
CA HIS A 93 -8.30 -3.14 -3.58
C HIS A 93 -7.86 -2.96 -2.11
N PHE A 94 -8.74 -3.24 -1.13
CA PHE A 94 -8.43 -3.12 0.30
C PHE A 94 -7.18 -3.90 0.76
N PRO A 95 -6.92 -5.13 0.25
CA PRO A 95 -5.69 -5.84 0.60
C PRO A 95 -4.40 -5.07 0.25
N VAL A 96 -4.41 -4.25 -0.80
CA VAL A 96 -3.26 -3.40 -1.18
C VAL A 96 -3.02 -2.32 -0.14
N SER A 97 -4.07 -1.60 0.30
CA SER A 97 -3.97 -0.58 1.34
C SER A 97 -3.52 -1.16 2.68
N ASN A 98 -4.11 -2.30 3.07
CA ASN A 98 -3.74 -2.99 4.31
C ASN A 98 -2.28 -3.45 4.31
N ALA A 99 -1.79 -4.00 3.18
CA ALA A 99 -0.41 -4.41 3.06
C ALA A 99 0.57 -3.23 3.19
N HIS A 100 0.32 -2.11 2.51
CA HIS A 100 1.16 -0.91 2.65
C HIS A 100 1.20 -0.39 4.09
N ASN A 101 0.05 -0.28 4.76
CA ASN A 101 -0.01 0.17 6.16
C ASN A 101 0.76 -0.77 7.11
N ASN A 102 0.78 -2.07 6.82
CA ASN A 102 1.52 -3.04 7.62
C ASN A 102 3.03 -2.98 7.35
N ILE A 103 3.44 -2.77 6.09
CA ILE A 103 4.85 -2.55 5.74
C ILE A 103 5.36 -1.28 6.40
N ASP A 104 4.57 -0.20 6.40
CA ASP A 104 4.94 1.05 7.06
C ASP A 104 5.27 0.84 8.54
N ARG A 105 4.39 0.14 9.26
CA ARG A 105 4.63 -0.23 10.66
C ARG A 105 5.90 -1.07 10.82
N LEU A 106 6.14 -2.04 9.95
CA LEU A 106 7.33 -2.88 9.99
C LEU A 106 8.61 -2.05 9.77
N VAL A 107 8.60 -1.17 8.77
CA VAL A 107 9.73 -0.28 8.44
C VAL A 107 10.01 0.68 9.59
N GLU A 108 8.99 1.27 10.19
CA GLU A 108 9.13 2.14 11.37
C GLU A 108 9.71 1.39 12.58
N VAL A 109 9.27 0.15 12.84
CA VAL A 109 9.85 -0.70 13.89
C VAL A 109 11.31 -1.03 13.61
N LEU A 110 11.66 -1.39 12.36
CA LEU A 110 13.04 -1.68 11.98
C LEU A 110 13.94 -0.45 12.14
N ALA A 111 13.46 0.74 11.76
CA ALA A 111 14.20 1.99 11.95
C ALA A 111 14.40 2.32 13.44
N ILE A 112 13.40 2.13 14.29
CA ILE A 112 13.54 2.35 15.75
C ILE A 112 14.58 1.39 16.34
N GLU A 113 14.59 0.12 15.91
CA GLU A 113 15.47 -0.88 16.49
C GLU A 113 16.91 -0.83 15.95
N LEU A 114 17.08 -0.56 14.66
CA LEU A 114 18.37 -0.62 13.98
C LEU A 114 18.97 0.77 13.74
N GLY A 115 18.14 1.79 13.50
CA GLY A 115 18.56 3.14 13.12
C GLY A 115 19.46 3.13 11.89
N GLY A 116 20.63 3.76 12.02
CA GLY A 116 21.68 3.78 10.99
C GLY A 116 22.36 2.44 10.70
N ARG A 117 21.90 1.32 11.28
CA ARG A 117 22.47 -0.02 11.09
C ARG A 117 21.71 -0.81 10.04
N THR A 118 22.33 -1.87 9.54
CA THR A 118 21.76 -2.74 8.50
C THR A 118 20.99 -3.92 9.10
N ILE A 119 20.24 -4.65 8.26
CA ILE A 119 19.51 -5.85 8.67
C ILE A 119 20.41 -6.95 9.28
N ALA A 120 21.73 -6.93 9.03
CA ALA A 120 22.66 -7.90 9.62
C ALA A 120 22.71 -7.84 11.15
N GLU A 121 22.36 -6.69 11.72
CA GLU A 121 22.38 -6.45 13.17
C GLU A 121 21.03 -6.72 13.86
N THR A 122 20.03 -7.18 13.10
CA THR A 122 18.77 -7.61 13.69
C THR A 122 18.95 -8.81 14.60
N ARG A 123 18.26 -8.80 15.74
CA ARG A 123 18.15 -9.97 16.63
C ARG A 123 17.13 -10.99 16.14
N MET A 124 16.25 -10.60 15.21
CA MET A 124 15.19 -11.42 14.64
C MET A 124 15.40 -11.57 13.14
N ARG A 125 16.03 -12.68 12.73
CA ARG A 125 16.38 -12.94 11.32
C ARG A 125 15.14 -13.11 10.46
N GLU A 126 14.06 -13.60 11.05
CA GLU A 126 12.74 -13.81 10.45
C GLU A 126 12.23 -12.53 9.78
N ARG A 127 12.54 -11.35 10.34
CA ARG A 127 12.07 -10.07 9.80
C ARG A 127 12.57 -9.76 8.40
N GLY A 128 13.79 -10.20 8.05
CA GLY A 128 14.29 -10.05 6.68
C GLY A 128 13.53 -10.95 5.70
N ILE A 129 13.21 -12.17 6.12
CA ILE A 129 12.43 -13.12 5.33
C ILE A 129 10.99 -12.63 5.17
N ASP A 130 10.38 -12.12 6.24
CA ASP A 130 9.03 -11.56 6.23
C ASP A 130 8.95 -10.34 5.31
N LEU A 131 9.93 -9.43 5.39
CA LEU A 131 10.00 -8.27 4.51
C LEU A 131 10.08 -8.71 3.04
N ALA A 132 10.99 -9.62 2.71
CA ALA A 132 11.13 -10.13 1.33
C ALA A 132 9.81 -10.73 0.81
N HIS A 133 9.19 -11.61 1.60
CA HIS A 133 7.92 -12.24 1.22
C HIS A 133 6.79 -11.22 1.05
N ILE A 134 6.65 -10.26 1.96
CA ILE A 134 5.60 -9.25 1.87
C ILE A 134 5.80 -8.38 0.64
N ILE A 135 7.04 -7.99 0.33
CA ILE A 135 7.37 -7.17 -0.84
C ILE A 135 6.98 -7.88 -2.14
N ASP A 136 7.35 -9.15 -2.29
CA ASP A 136 7.04 -9.95 -3.47
C ASP A 136 5.53 -10.23 -3.61
N ARG A 137 4.86 -10.53 -2.49
CA ARG A 137 3.42 -10.82 -2.50
C ARG A 137 2.58 -9.59 -2.80
N LEU A 138 3.01 -8.42 -2.31
CA LEU A 138 2.35 -7.15 -2.63
C LEU A 138 2.51 -6.80 -4.11
N ASP A 139 3.70 -7.01 -4.69
CA ASP A 139 3.93 -6.84 -6.14
C ASP A 139 2.98 -7.71 -6.95
N ALA A 140 2.92 -9.01 -6.63
CA ALA A 140 2.08 -9.98 -7.32
C ALA A 140 0.58 -9.63 -7.19
N LEU A 141 0.15 -9.19 -6.01
CA LEU A 141 -1.23 -8.73 -5.77
C LEU A 141 -1.56 -7.51 -6.64
N MET A 142 -0.72 -6.48 -6.62
CA MET A 142 -0.95 -5.28 -7.43
C MET A 142 -0.90 -5.59 -8.92
N ALA A 143 -0.03 -6.49 -9.37
CA ALA A 143 0.02 -6.95 -10.75
C ALA A 143 -1.26 -7.70 -11.16
N SER A 144 -1.85 -8.50 -10.27
CA SER A 144 -3.11 -9.20 -10.55
C SER A 144 -4.30 -8.26 -10.72
N LEU A 145 -4.28 -7.10 -10.06
CA LEU A 145 -5.29 -6.05 -10.17
C LEU A 145 -5.05 -5.10 -11.35
N ALA A 146 -3.88 -5.16 -11.98
CA ALA A 146 -3.50 -4.34 -13.13
C ALA A 146 -3.88 -4.96 -14.48
N GLY A 147 -4.29 -6.24 -14.48
CA GLY A 147 -4.61 -7.05 -15.65
C GLY A 147 -6.07 -7.01 -16.09
#